data_AF-A0A843TQR4-F1
#
_entry.id   AF-A0A843TQR4-F1
#
_cell.length_a   1.000
_cell.length_b   1.000
_cell.length_c   1.000
_cell.angle_alpha   90.00
_cell.angle_beta   90.00
_cell.angle_gamma   90.00
#
_symmetry.space_group_name_H-M   'P 1'
#
loop_
_entity.id
_entity.type
_entity.pdbx_description
1 polymer ?
#
loop_
_entity_poly.entity_id
_entity_poly.type
_entity_poly.pdbx_seq_one_letter_code
_entity_poly.pdbx_strand_id
1 'polypeptide(L)'
;MAATSLPLPNAGAGGNPVFEGNPGAAAAAIPPAPGTDMTGICFRDQLWLNTYPLDRNFVFDYFALSPFYDWTCNNEQLRLRSIHPLDLSQLSKMTGNEYTLSEVMEPHLFVIRKQKRDGPEKVTPLLTYYILDGSIYQAPQLCNVFAARIVRSCFFPC
;
A
#
# COMPACT_ATOMS: atom_id res chain seq x y z
N MET A 1 -16.21 12.13 59.11
CA MET A 1 -15.46 13.40 58.94
C MET A 1 -14.64 13.27 57.67
N ALA A 2 -14.58 14.19 56.73
CA ALA A 2 -15.31 15.42 56.44
C ALA A 2 -15.06 15.72 54.95
N ALA A 3 -16.04 16.28 54.25
CA ALA A 3 -15.91 16.80 52.89
C ALA A 3 -15.13 18.11 52.89
N THR A 4 -14.37 18.42 51.83
CA THR A 4 -14.13 19.82 51.43
C THR A 4 -13.78 19.94 49.94
N SER A 5 -14.47 20.87 49.30
CA SER A 5 -14.45 21.32 47.90
C SER A 5 -13.40 22.40 47.59
N LEU A 6 -12.91 22.41 46.34
CA LEU A 6 -12.49 23.51 45.40
C LEU A 6 -12.19 24.94 45.94
N PRO A 7 -11.24 25.72 45.33
CA PRO A 7 -11.47 26.39 44.03
C PRO A 7 -10.26 26.72 43.11
N LEU A 8 -10.56 27.13 41.88
CA LEU A 8 -9.66 27.71 40.86
C LEU A 8 -9.30 29.19 41.14
N PRO A 9 -8.24 29.72 40.48
CA PRO A 9 -8.33 31.00 39.74
C PRO A 9 -7.68 30.86 38.34
N ASN A 10 -8.44 31.01 37.23
CA ASN A 10 -8.79 32.21 36.46
C ASN A 10 -7.64 32.96 35.72
N ALA A 11 -7.80 32.97 34.40
CA ALA A 11 -7.45 33.98 33.39
C ALA A 11 -6.03 34.58 33.30
N GLY A 12 -5.48 34.53 32.09
CA GLY A 12 -4.43 35.45 31.66
C GLY A 12 -3.89 35.14 30.27
N ALA A 13 -4.22 36.01 29.31
CA ALA A 13 -3.49 36.40 28.10
C ALA A 13 -2.28 35.53 27.71
N GLY A 14 -2.21 34.99 26.50
CA GLY A 14 -2.12 35.82 25.30
C GLY A 14 -0.64 35.92 24.88
N GLY A 15 -0.33 35.32 23.72
CA GLY A 15 0.88 35.59 22.95
C GLY A 15 2.17 35.00 23.51
N ASN A 16 2.64 33.92 22.89
CA ASN A 16 4.08 33.78 22.66
C ASN A 16 4.33 33.50 21.18
N PRO A 17 5.36 34.13 20.59
CA PRO A 17 5.45 34.34 19.16
C PRO A 17 6.04 33.13 18.45
N VAL A 18 5.58 32.98 17.21
CA VAL A 18 6.20 32.19 16.15
C VAL A 18 7.67 32.61 16.01
N PHE A 19 8.57 31.64 16.06
CA PHE A 19 9.82 31.67 15.30
C PHE A 19 9.87 30.40 14.45
N GLU A 20 9.71 30.62 13.14
CA GLU A 20 9.77 29.65 12.07
C GLU A 20 11.03 28.79 12.10
N GLY A 21 10.85 27.49 11.83
CA GLY A 21 11.94 26.55 11.65
C GLY A 21 11.47 25.24 11.03
N ASN A 22 11.23 25.28 9.70
CA ASN A 22 11.18 24.16 8.75
C ASN A 22 9.86 23.35 8.62
N PRO A 23 9.10 23.51 7.51
CA PRO A 23 7.99 22.64 7.15
C PRO A 23 8.55 21.43 6.39
N GLY A 24 8.98 20.39 7.10
CA GLY A 24 9.69 19.31 6.42
C GLY A 24 9.93 18.06 7.24
N ALA A 25 8.98 17.65 8.07
CA ALA A 25 8.92 16.27 8.57
C ALA A 25 7.62 16.05 9.32
N ALA A 26 7.09 14.82 9.25
CA ALA A 26 5.88 14.36 9.93
C ALA A 26 4.54 14.77 9.28
N ALA A 27 4.41 14.53 7.97
CA ALA A 27 3.13 14.04 7.47
C ALA A 27 2.96 12.60 7.99
N ALA A 28 2.32 12.47 9.15
CA ALA A 28 1.80 11.18 9.61
C ALA A 28 0.92 10.61 8.50
N ALA A 29 1.24 9.38 8.08
CA ALA A 29 0.58 8.69 6.98
C ALA A 29 -0.92 8.54 7.25
N ILE A 30 -1.71 9.44 6.67
CA ILE A 30 -3.16 9.25 6.50
C ILE A 30 -3.30 8.04 5.57
N PRO A 31 -4.03 6.97 5.96
CA PRO A 31 -4.29 5.86 5.06
C PRO A 31 -4.98 6.41 3.80
N PRO A 32 -4.45 6.16 2.59
CA PRO A 32 -5.03 6.71 1.38
C PRO A 32 -6.47 6.20 1.20
N ALA A 33 -7.38 7.12 0.85
CA ALA A 33 -8.77 6.79 0.63
C ALA A 33 -8.92 5.72 -0.47
N PRO A 34 -9.88 4.77 -0.32
CA PRO A 34 -10.11 3.71 -1.30
C PRO A 34 -10.46 4.29 -2.67
N GLY A 35 -9.57 4.14 -3.66
CA GLY A 35 -9.82 4.56 -5.04
C GLY A 35 -8.97 5.71 -5.56
N THR A 36 -7.93 6.16 -4.84
CA THR A 36 -6.95 7.10 -5.41
C THR A 36 -6.19 6.41 -6.54
N ASP A 37 -6.24 6.96 -7.76
CA ASP A 37 -5.50 6.46 -8.91
C ASP A 37 -4.00 6.75 -8.70
N MET A 38 -3.28 5.81 -8.08
CA MET A 38 -1.83 5.92 -7.82
C MET A 38 -0.98 5.51 -9.03
N THR A 39 -1.56 5.37 -10.23
CA THR A 39 -0.83 5.01 -11.46
C THR A 39 0.20 6.05 -11.91
N GLY A 40 0.11 7.29 -11.41
CA GLY A 40 1.10 8.35 -11.67
C GLY A 40 2.29 8.36 -10.70
N ILE A 41 2.31 7.49 -9.69
CA ILE A 41 3.34 7.46 -8.64
C ILE A 41 4.22 6.22 -8.86
N CYS A 42 5.53 6.39 -8.74
CA CYS A 42 6.46 5.28 -8.62
C CYS A 42 7.14 5.32 -7.24
N PHE A 43 7.37 4.16 -6.65
CA PHE A 43 8.12 4.04 -5.40
C PHE A 43 9.42 3.31 -5.64
N ARG A 44 10.52 3.84 -5.09
CA ARG A 44 11.83 3.20 -5.13
C ARG A 44 12.62 3.62 -3.89
N ASP A 45 13.03 2.65 -3.10
CA ASP A 45 13.98 2.81 -2.01
C ASP A 45 15.35 2.25 -2.42
N GLN A 46 16.34 3.12 -2.58
CA GLN A 46 17.71 2.75 -2.96
C GLN A 46 18.52 2.20 -1.79
N LEU A 47 18.24 2.62 -0.55
CA LEU A 47 18.96 2.17 0.64
C LEU A 47 18.68 0.68 0.89
N TRP A 48 17.41 0.29 0.77
CA TRP A 48 17.01 -1.11 0.90
C TRP A 48 17.63 -1.98 -0.19
N LEU A 49 17.58 -1.54 -1.45
CA LEU A 49 18.16 -2.27 -2.60
C LEU A 49 19.69 -2.45 -2.53
N ASN A 50 20.39 -1.53 -1.85
CA ASN A 50 21.82 -1.67 -1.60
C ASN A 50 22.15 -2.65 -0.46
N THR A 51 21.17 -2.91 0.42
CA THR A 51 21.35 -3.74 1.63
C THR A 51 20.91 -5.18 1.39
N TYR A 52 19.82 -5.39 0.65
CA TYR A 52 19.21 -6.70 0.42
C TYR A 52 19.08 -7.00 -1.08
N PRO A 53 19.37 -8.24 -1.51
CA PRO A 53 19.10 -8.66 -2.88
C PRO A 53 17.58 -8.74 -3.11
N LEU A 54 17.15 -8.25 -4.28
CA LEU A 54 15.75 -8.30 -4.68
C LEU A 54 15.43 -9.71 -5.22
N ASP A 55 15.13 -10.63 -4.30
CA ASP A 55 14.73 -12.01 -4.58
C ASP A 55 13.26 -12.25 -4.22
N ARG A 56 12.67 -13.37 -4.66
CA ARG A 56 11.27 -13.75 -4.33
C ARG A 56 10.91 -13.75 -2.85
N ASN A 57 11.90 -13.94 -1.97
CA ASN A 57 11.68 -13.96 -0.53
C ASN A 57 11.61 -12.53 0.05
N PHE A 58 12.42 -11.62 -0.48
CA PHE A 58 12.55 -10.26 0.03
C PHE A 58 11.72 -9.24 -0.76
N VAL A 59 11.29 -9.57 -1.97
CA VAL A 59 10.45 -8.69 -2.81
C VAL A 59 9.15 -8.30 -2.13
N PHE A 60 8.57 -9.22 -1.34
CA PHE A 60 7.35 -8.93 -0.59
C PHE A 60 7.60 -7.93 0.54
N ASP A 61 8.72 -8.08 1.25
CA ASP A 61 9.13 -7.14 2.30
C ASP A 61 9.46 -5.77 1.71
N TYR A 62 10.09 -5.73 0.54
CA TYR A 62 10.30 -4.49 -0.21
C TYR A 62 8.98 -3.82 -0.59
N PHE A 63 8.04 -4.60 -1.13
CA PHE A 63 6.72 -4.10 -1.51
C PHE A 63 5.94 -3.57 -0.28
N ALA A 64 6.11 -4.18 0.89
CA ALA A 64 5.47 -3.74 2.13
C ALA A 64 5.91 -2.35 2.62
N LEU A 65 7.09 -1.88 2.20
CA LEU A 65 7.57 -0.51 2.47
C LEU A 65 6.89 0.54 1.59
N SER A 66 6.29 0.11 0.47
CA SER A 66 5.68 1.01 -0.49
C SER A 66 4.33 1.54 0.01
N PRO A 67 3.93 2.76 -0.37
CA PRO A 67 2.61 3.31 -0.04
C PRO A 67 1.45 2.55 -0.71
N PHE A 68 1.76 1.65 -1.64
CA PHE A 68 0.78 0.78 -2.29
C PHE A 68 0.37 -0.40 -1.42
N TYR A 69 1.16 -0.71 -0.38
CA TYR A 69 0.87 -1.80 0.53
C TYR A 69 -0.27 -1.44 1.48
N ASP A 70 -1.09 -2.43 1.79
CA ASP A 70 -2.28 -2.28 2.63
C ASP A 70 -2.10 -3.14 3.87
N TRP A 71 -1.89 -2.51 5.03
CA TRP A 71 -1.67 -3.20 6.31
C TRP A 71 -2.91 -3.95 6.81
N THR A 72 -4.08 -3.73 6.21
CA THR A 72 -5.30 -4.48 6.56
C THR A 72 -5.43 -5.81 5.83
N CYS A 73 -4.48 -6.13 4.93
CA CYS A 73 -4.54 -7.35 4.12
C CYS A 73 -4.29 -8.62 4.94
N ASN A 74 -4.74 -9.74 4.38
CA ASN A 74 -4.56 -11.07 4.99
C ASN A 74 -3.09 -11.47 5.09
N ASN A 75 -2.23 -10.95 4.20
CA ASN A 75 -0.80 -11.26 4.23
C ASN A 75 -0.12 -10.70 5.48
N GLU A 76 -0.54 -9.52 5.95
CA GLU A 76 -0.04 -8.95 7.21
C GLU A 76 -0.45 -9.82 8.40
N GLN A 77 -1.70 -10.30 8.41
CA GLN A 77 -2.18 -11.18 9.47
C GLN A 77 -1.39 -12.49 9.53
N LEU A 78 -0.97 -13.04 8.38
CA LEU A 78 -0.08 -14.20 8.33
C LEU A 78 1.31 -13.86 8.85
N ARG A 79 1.87 -12.71 8.43
CA ARG A 79 3.17 -12.22 8.89
C ARG A 79 3.21 -12.04 10.41
N LEU A 80 2.16 -11.45 11.00
CA LEU A 80 2.02 -11.30 12.46
C LEU A 80 1.93 -12.64 13.20
N ARG A 81 1.45 -13.69 12.54
CA ARG A 81 1.41 -15.06 13.07
C ARG A 81 2.70 -15.84 12.82
N SER A 82 3.76 -15.18 12.33
CA SER A 82 5.01 -15.82 11.90
C SER A 82 4.82 -16.91 10.83
N ILE A 83 3.78 -16.75 10.01
CA ILE A 83 3.50 -17.60 8.84
C ILE A 83 3.98 -16.86 7.59
N HIS A 84 4.47 -17.60 6.60
CA HIS A 84 4.90 -17.02 5.34
C HIS A 84 3.73 -16.25 4.67
N PRO A 85 3.91 -14.96 4.32
CA PRO A 85 2.81 -14.10 3.85
C PRO A 85 2.16 -14.60 2.56
N LEU A 86 2.90 -15.31 1.72
CA LEU A 86 2.41 -15.90 0.47
C LEU A 86 1.90 -17.35 0.63
N ASP A 87 1.68 -17.85 1.85
CA ASP A 87 1.19 -19.22 2.05
C ASP A 87 -0.28 -19.37 1.62
N LEU A 88 -0.48 -19.95 0.42
CA LEU A 88 -1.78 -20.15 -0.19
C LEU A 88 -2.70 -21.05 0.65
N SER A 89 -2.15 -21.98 1.43
CA SER A 89 -2.91 -22.89 2.30
C SER A 89 -3.66 -22.13 3.38
N GLN A 90 -3.07 -21.08 3.93
CA GLN A 90 -3.70 -20.23 4.94
C GLN A 90 -4.53 -19.13 4.30
N LEU A 91 -4.05 -18.51 3.22
CA LEU A 91 -4.80 -17.49 2.48
C LEU A 91 -6.15 -18.02 1.98
N SER A 92 -6.21 -19.27 1.53
CA SER A 92 -7.45 -19.89 1.07
C SER A 92 -8.54 -20.04 2.14
N LYS A 93 -8.16 -20.07 3.42
CA LYS A 93 -9.08 -20.15 4.56
C LYS A 93 -9.58 -18.77 5.01
N MET A 94 -8.90 -17.71 4.57
CA MET A 94 -9.23 -16.34 4.92
C MET A 94 -10.06 -15.70 3.80
N THR A 95 -10.85 -14.70 4.14
CA THR A 95 -11.59 -13.87 3.17
C THR A 95 -11.13 -12.43 3.32
N GLY A 96 -11.12 -11.68 2.22
CA GLY A 96 -10.63 -10.29 2.19
C GLY A 96 -9.53 -10.05 1.16
N ASN A 97 -8.76 -8.99 1.36
CA ASN A 97 -7.72 -8.57 0.44
C ASN A 97 -6.44 -9.39 0.68
N GLU A 98 -5.90 -9.96 -0.37
CA GLU A 98 -4.64 -10.68 -0.36
C GLU A 98 -3.74 -10.23 -1.52
N TYR A 99 -2.44 -10.32 -1.29
CA TYR A 99 -1.43 -10.12 -2.31
C TYR A 99 -0.87 -11.48 -2.71
N THR A 100 -0.63 -11.67 -4.00
CA THR A 100 -0.01 -12.87 -4.55
C THR A 100 1.08 -12.48 -5.53
N LEU A 101 2.18 -13.24 -5.54
CA LEU A 101 3.27 -13.07 -6.49
C LEU A 101 2.96 -13.95 -7.71
N SER A 102 2.70 -13.31 -8.84
CA SER A 102 2.32 -14.01 -10.08
C SER A 102 3.51 -14.34 -10.97
N GLU A 103 4.39 -13.37 -11.20
CA GLU A 103 5.56 -13.54 -12.06
C GLU A 103 6.81 -13.11 -11.31
N VAL A 104 7.87 -13.88 -11.50
CA VAL A 104 9.17 -13.71 -10.85
C VAL A 104 10.25 -13.90 -11.91
N MET A 105 10.92 -12.80 -12.25
CA MET A 105 12.10 -12.79 -13.11
C MET A 105 13.20 -12.03 -12.37
N GLU A 106 13.87 -12.76 -11.48
CA GLU A 106 14.97 -12.23 -10.67
C GLU A 106 16.14 -11.83 -11.59
N PRO A 107 16.77 -10.65 -11.40
CA PRO A 107 16.48 -9.57 -10.44
C PRO A 107 15.60 -8.42 -11.00
N HIS A 108 15.17 -8.50 -12.26
CA HIS A 108 14.70 -7.34 -13.02
C HIS A 108 13.19 -7.08 -12.93
N LEU A 109 12.36 -8.13 -12.79
CA LEU A 109 10.91 -7.99 -12.86
C LEU A 109 10.19 -8.89 -11.85
N PHE A 110 9.31 -8.28 -11.08
CA PHE A 110 8.34 -9.00 -10.24
C PHE A 110 6.94 -8.45 -10.44
N VAL A 111 5.95 -9.34 -10.44
CA VAL A 111 4.55 -8.97 -10.61
C VAL A 111 3.76 -9.40 -9.39
N ILE A 112 3.29 -8.43 -8.62
CA ILE A 112 2.44 -8.64 -7.45
C ILE A 112 1.01 -8.29 -7.85
N ARG A 113 0.07 -9.20 -7.59
CA ARG A 113 -1.37 -8.96 -7.80
C ARG A 113 -2.06 -8.81 -6.45
N LYS A 114 -2.82 -7.74 -6.30
CA LYS A 114 -3.82 -7.61 -5.24
C LYS A 114 -5.10 -8.24 -5.73
N GLN A 115 -5.62 -9.16 -4.95
CA GLN A 115 -6.88 -9.84 -5.22
C GLN A 115 -7.73 -9.87 -3.97
N LYS A 116 -9.06 -9.85 -4.14
CA LYS A 116 -10.02 -10.00 -3.05
C LYS A 116 -10.64 -11.37 -3.13
N ARG A 117 -10.49 -12.14 -2.05
CA ARG A 117 -11.07 -13.46 -1.89
C ARG A 117 -12.41 -13.33 -1.17
N ASP A 118 -13.50 -13.63 -1.86
CA ASP A 118 -14.85 -13.68 -1.27
C ASP A 118 -15.21 -15.11 -0.81
N GLY A 119 -14.45 -16.12 -1.26
CA GLY A 119 -14.55 -17.51 -0.84
C GLY A 119 -13.36 -18.35 -1.32
N PRO A 120 -13.31 -19.67 -1.04
CA PRO A 120 -12.16 -20.51 -1.37
C PRO A 120 -11.87 -20.58 -2.88
N GLU A 121 -12.92 -20.53 -3.70
CA GLU A 121 -12.84 -20.61 -5.16
C GLU A 121 -13.06 -19.25 -5.85
N LYS A 122 -13.73 -18.31 -5.17
CA LYS A 122 -14.08 -17.01 -5.73
C LYS A 122 -13.05 -15.95 -5.36
N VAL A 123 -12.18 -15.63 -6.31
CA VAL A 123 -11.13 -14.61 -6.19
C VAL A 123 -11.32 -13.57 -7.29
N THR A 124 -11.44 -12.31 -6.88
CA THR A 124 -11.58 -11.16 -7.77
C THR A 124 -10.24 -10.39 -7.83
N PRO A 125 -9.54 -10.36 -8.97
CA PRO A 125 -8.33 -9.55 -9.10
C PRO A 125 -8.70 -8.06 -9.02
N LEU A 126 -7.98 -7.31 -8.19
CA LEU A 126 -8.25 -5.89 -7.94
C LEU A 126 -7.20 -4.99 -8.56
N LEU A 127 -5.91 -5.22 -8.32
CA LEU A 127 -4.82 -4.36 -8.81
C LEU A 127 -3.61 -5.24 -9.16
N THR A 128 -2.77 -4.77 -10.07
CA THR A 128 -1.49 -5.41 -10.38
C THR A 128 -0.39 -4.37 -10.21
N TYR A 129 0.73 -4.78 -9.63
CA TYR A 129 1.90 -3.95 -9.38
C TYR A 129 3.11 -4.60 -10.06
N TYR A 130 3.85 -3.79 -10.79
CA TYR A 130 5.08 -4.17 -11.47
C TYR A 130 6.25 -3.60 -10.69
N ILE A 131 7.21 -4.45 -10.35
CA ILE A 131 8.48 -4.05 -9.75
C ILE A 131 9.54 -4.26 -10.82
N LEU A 132 10.00 -3.16 -11.43
CA LEU A 132 11.00 -3.15 -12.51
C LEU A 132 12.29 -2.52 -12.00
N ASP A 133 13.37 -3.30 -11.92
CA ASP A 133 14.68 -2.86 -11.43
C ASP A 133 14.59 -2.10 -10.09
N GLY A 134 13.79 -2.65 -9.17
CA GLY A 134 13.52 -2.06 -7.85
C GLY A 134 12.58 -0.86 -7.84
N SER A 135 12.02 -0.46 -8.98
CA SER A 135 11.00 0.59 -9.05
C SER A 135 9.60 -0.02 -9.12
N ILE A 136 8.71 0.38 -8.22
CA ILE A 136 7.35 -0.16 -8.09
C ILE A 136 6.37 0.76 -8.83
N TYR A 137 5.60 0.19 -9.74
CA TYR A 137 4.59 0.84 -10.55
C TYR A 137 3.24 0.14 -10.38
N GLN A 138 2.16 0.91 -10.31
CA GLN A 138 0.81 0.35 -10.39
C GLN A 138 0.40 0.18 -11.85
N ALA A 139 -0.01 -1.03 -12.22
CA ALA A 139 -0.58 -1.32 -13.52
C ALA A 139 -2.00 -0.74 -13.63
N PRO A 140 -2.38 -0.17 -14.79
CA PRO A 140 -3.76 0.20 -15.04
C PRO A 140 -4.65 -1.05 -15.07
N GLN A 141 -5.88 -0.91 -14.59
CA GLN A 141 -6.88 -1.98 -14.65
C GLN A 141 -7.09 -2.44 -16.09
N LEU A 142 -7.13 -3.76 -16.33
CA LEU A 142 -7.30 -4.33 -17.66
C LEU A 142 -8.57 -3.79 -18.35
N CYS A 143 -9.64 -3.54 -17.59
CA CYS A 143 -10.88 -2.90 -18.06
C CYS A 143 -10.63 -1.48 -18.61
N ASN A 144 -9.78 -0.69 -17.96
CA ASN A 144 -9.43 0.67 -18.42
C ASN A 144 -8.56 0.63 -19.68
N VAL A 145 -7.70 -0.39 -19.83
CA VAL A 145 -6.88 -0.58 -21.04
C VAL A 145 -7.75 -0.92 -22.24
N PHE A 146 -8.78 -1.76 -22.07
CA PHE A 146 -9.72 -2.07 -23.14
C PHE A 146 -10.61 -0.87 -23.51
N ALA A 147 -11.16 -0.15 -22.51
CA ALA A 147 -11.96 1.04 -22.77
C ALA A 147 -11.17 2.13 -23.53
N ALA A 148 -9.92 2.41 -23.12
CA ALA A 148 -9.08 3.40 -23.79
C ALA A 148 -8.74 3.02 -25.25
N ARG A 149 -8.51 1.73 -25.53
CA ARG A 149 -8.23 1.24 -26.90
C ARG A 149 -9.45 1.26 -27.80
N ILE A 150 -10.64 0.92 -27.27
CA ILE A 150 -11.90 0.97 -28.02
C ILE A 150 -12.28 2.43 -28.32
N VAL A 151 -12.17 3.33 -27.34
CA VAL A 151 -12.47 4.76 -27.52
C VAL A 151 -11.52 5.38 -28.55
N ARG A 152 -10.23 5.03 -28.55
CA ARG A 152 -9.25 5.57 -29.52
C ARG A 152 -9.41 5.01 -30.93
N SER A 153 -9.89 3.78 -31.10
CA SER A 153 -10.26 3.24 -32.42
C SER A 153 -11.60 3.80 -32.93
N CYS A 154 -12.52 4.17 -32.05
CA CYS A 154 -13.84 4.70 -32.43
C CYS A 154 -13.81 6.22 -32.69
N PHE A 155 -12.87 6.95 -32.08
CA PHE A 155 -12.66 8.39 -32.31
C PHE A 155 -11.67 8.64 -33.48
N PHE A 156 -11.93 8.00 -34.61
CA PHE A 156 -11.44 8.45 -35.92
C PHE A 156 -12.68 8.84 -36.74
N PRO A 157 -13.28 10.03 -36.51
CA PRO A 157 -14.27 10.54 -37.44
C PRO A 157 -13.56 10.99 -38.72
N CYS A 158 -14.16 10.63 -39.85
CA CYS A 158 -13.80 11.07 -41.21
C CYS A 158 -13.69 12.59 -41.34
#